data_AF-A0A7V9L6Z1-F1
#
_entry.id   AF-A0A7V9L6Z1-F1
#
_cell.length_a   1.000
_cell.length_b   1.000
_cell.length_c   1.000
_cell.angle_alpha   90.00
_cell.angle_beta   90.00
_cell.angle_gamma   90.00
#
_symmetry.space_group_name_H-M   'P 1'
#
loop_
_entity.id
_entity.type
_entity.pdbx_description
1 polymer ?
#
loop_
_entity_poly.entity_id
_entity_poly.type
_entity_poly.pdbx_seq_one_letter_code
_entity_poly.pdbx_strand_id
1 'polypeptide(L)'
;MDITAHLDQSHLSLITRDGDAELRSIQEVVSRPVLVGGRSDLEETFGRLLRVDAVPTPKTLDLIGHSTPDRSLLILGDWVIDGTRSKVTSFFRGLADCEVFPRLGIHAIRLLGCHTAESEIGRHTLIVLADILEVEVFGTTQMIGVGSYDGAGFRADHAHVLVSATDLRRQPLFQMVKPGGEPYRRVLDVDSLPASPLGLYPAHPRLLPDLAAARSVLQLVRRGHGAQMPGLLTPSTCELALPSAKPGWFHRLQVLLDGEFVRVYPDGNDRPGVVFPVEDTRLLRLLLAALPKG
;
A
#
# COMPACT_ATOMS: atom_id res chain seq x y z
N MET A 1 -15.06 23.20 -12.26
CA MET A 1 -13.99 22.36 -12.82
C MET A 1 -14.40 22.02 -14.23
N ASP A 2 -13.57 22.35 -15.23
CA ASP A 2 -13.86 22.03 -16.63
C ASP A 2 -13.64 20.53 -16.85
N ILE A 3 -14.75 19.79 -16.97
CA ILE A 3 -14.72 18.33 -17.01
C ILE A 3 -14.30 17.78 -18.38
N THR A 4 -14.37 18.62 -19.42
CA THR A 4 -14.06 18.24 -20.81
C THR A 4 -12.58 17.89 -20.96
N ALA A 5 -11.71 18.56 -20.21
CA ALA A 5 -10.28 18.34 -20.17
C ALA A 5 -9.86 16.91 -19.74
N HIS A 6 -10.75 16.12 -19.12
CA HIS A 6 -10.47 14.74 -18.73
C HIS A 6 -10.76 13.72 -19.86
N LEU A 7 -11.56 14.10 -20.85
CA LEU A 7 -11.99 13.20 -21.92
C LEU A 7 -10.89 12.89 -22.93
N ASP A 8 -9.83 13.70 -22.99
CA ASP A 8 -8.68 13.47 -23.87
C ASP A 8 -7.52 12.72 -23.19
N GLN A 9 -7.62 12.45 -21.89
CA GLN A 9 -6.55 11.80 -21.14
C GLN A 9 -6.55 10.28 -21.31
N SER A 10 -5.36 9.67 -21.35
CA SER A 10 -5.20 8.20 -21.31
C SER A 10 -5.59 7.60 -19.95
N HIS A 11 -5.61 8.42 -18.90
CA HIS A 11 -6.03 8.07 -17.55
C HIS A 11 -7.10 9.03 -17.06
N LEU A 12 -8.18 8.48 -16.51
CA LEU A 12 -9.16 9.22 -15.71
C LEU A 12 -8.89 8.89 -14.24
N SER A 13 -8.24 9.80 -13.52
CA SER A 13 -7.87 9.60 -12.11
C SER A 13 -8.90 10.20 -11.16
N LEU A 14 -9.69 9.35 -10.50
CA LEU A 14 -10.60 9.73 -9.42
C LEU A 14 -9.91 9.49 -8.08
N ILE A 15 -9.63 10.56 -7.33
CA ILE A 15 -8.87 10.50 -6.09
C ILE A 15 -9.78 10.86 -4.91
N THR A 16 -9.65 10.12 -3.81
CA THR A 16 -10.30 10.48 -2.54
C THR A 16 -10.01 11.93 -2.18
N ARG A 17 -11.05 12.74 -1.96
CA ARG A 17 -10.96 14.19 -1.67
C ARG A 17 -10.26 14.46 -0.35
N ASP A 18 -10.82 13.93 0.73
CA ASP A 18 -10.34 14.14 2.09
C ASP A 18 -9.36 13.02 2.42
N GLY A 19 -8.07 13.32 2.33
CA GLY A 19 -6.99 12.37 2.53
C GLY A 19 -5.93 12.86 3.50
N ASP A 20 -5.08 11.94 3.95
CA ASP A 20 -3.91 12.26 4.76
C ASP A 20 -2.84 13.04 3.95
N ALA A 21 -1.63 13.18 4.48
CA ALA A 21 -0.54 13.85 3.75
C ALA A 21 -0.14 13.11 2.46
N GLU A 22 -0.29 11.79 2.41
CA GLU A 22 0.11 10.99 1.26
C GLU A 22 -0.87 11.19 0.10
N LEU A 23 -2.18 11.08 0.35
CA LEU A 23 -3.18 11.33 -0.68
C LEU A 23 -3.12 12.76 -1.22
N ARG A 24 -2.88 13.76 -0.35
CA ARG A 24 -2.65 15.14 -0.80
C ARG A 24 -1.44 15.26 -1.71
N SER A 25 -0.34 14.58 -1.39
CA SER A 25 0.85 14.56 -2.26
C SER A 25 0.55 13.95 -3.63
N ILE A 26 -0.25 12.89 -3.68
CA ILE A 26 -0.69 12.29 -4.95
C ILE A 26 -1.60 13.26 -5.75
N GLN A 27 -2.53 13.95 -5.07
CA GLN A 27 -3.39 14.96 -5.69
C GLN A 27 -2.58 16.11 -6.31
N GLU A 28 -1.46 16.51 -5.70
CA GLU A 28 -0.58 17.55 -6.22
C GLU A 28 0.25 17.11 -7.43
N VAL A 29 0.61 15.82 -7.50
CA VAL A 29 1.40 15.27 -8.62
C VAL A 29 0.56 15.04 -9.86
N VAL A 30 -0.64 14.49 -9.70
CA VAL A 30 -1.54 14.21 -10.83
C VAL A 30 -2.06 15.53 -11.40
N SER A 31 -1.89 15.79 -12.69
CA SER A 31 -2.15 17.13 -13.26
C SER A 31 -3.64 17.48 -13.34
N ARG A 32 -4.52 16.49 -13.41
CA ARG A 32 -5.98 16.68 -13.51
C ARG A 32 -6.75 15.64 -12.68
N PRO A 33 -6.61 15.63 -11.35
CA PRO A 33 -7.33 14.69 -10.51
C PRO A 33 -8.77 15.13 -10.38
N VAL A 34 -9.70 14.18 -10.37
CA VAL A 34 -11.09 14.45 -9.98
C VAL A 34 -11.27 14.00 -8.53
N LEU A 35 -11.55 14.94 -7.65
CA LEU A 35 -11.66 14.68 -6.22
C LEU A 35 -13.07 14.21 -5.83
N VAL A 36 -13.16 13.00 -5.28
CA VAL A 36 -14.43 12.36 -4.90
C VAL A 36 -14.46 12.05 -3.41
N GLY A 37 -15.57 12.36 -2.74
CA GLY A 37 -15.80 12.07 -1.32
C GLY A 37 -16.45 10.71 -1.04
N GLY A 38 -16.85 9.97 -2.09
CA GLY A 38 -17.59 8.73 -1.93
C GLY A 38 -18.33 8.31 -3.18
N ARG A 39 -19.28 7.38 -3.01
CA ARG A 39 -20.13 6.84 -4.08
C ARG A 39 -20.91 7.92 -4.83
N SER A 40 -21.56 8.85 -4.11
CA SER A 40 -22.43 9.85 -4.72
C SER A 40 -21.67 10.80 -5.64
N ASP A 41 -20.48 11.22 -5.23
CA ASP A 41 -19.61 12.07 -6.04
C ASP A 41 -19.13 11.36 -7.30
N LEU A 42 -18.91 10.04 -7.20
CA LEU A 42 -18.53 9.18 -8.33
C LEU A 42 -19.66 9.13 -9.37
N GLU A 43 -20.90 8.91 -8.91
CA GLU A 43 -22.10 8.90 -9.75
C GLU A 43 -22.32 10.27 -10.43
N GLU A 44 -22.20 11.35 -9.67
CA GLU A 44 -22.33 12.71 -10.21
C GLU A 44 -21.24 12.99 -11.25
N THR A 45 -20.00 12.58 -10.99
CA THR A 45 -18.87 12.77 -11.90
C THR A 45 -19.10 12.06 -13.23
N PHE A 46 -19.49 10.78 -13.21
CA PHE A 46 -19.82 10.07 -14.44
C PHE A 46 -21.02 10.68 -15.17
N GLY A 47 -22.07 11.07 -14.43
CA GLY A 47 -23.22 11.76 -15.01
C GLY A 47 -22.85 13.07 -15.71
N ARG A 48 -21.88 13.82 -15.17
CA ARG A 48 -21.36 15.04 -15.81
C ARG A 48 -20.52 14.72 -17.05
N LEU A 49 -19.63 13.73 -16.98
CA LEU A 49 -18.81 13.31 -18.12
C LEU A 49 -19.66 12.83 -19.30
N LEU A 50 -20.71 12.03 -19.03
CA LEU A 50 -21.62 11.51 -20.06
C LEU A 50 -22.51 12.56 -20.74
N ARG A 51 -22.62 13.76 -20.18
CA ARG A 51 -23.35 14.87 -20.81
C ARG A 51 -22.51 15.62 -21.85
N VAL A 52 -21.20 15.39 -21.86
CA VAL A 52 -20.32 15.97 -22.86
C VAL A 52 -20.41 15.11 -24.12
N ASP A 53 -20.82 15.73 -25.23
CA ASP A 53 -20.88 15.07 -26.53
C ASP A 53 -19.48 15.05 -27.15
N ALA A 54 -18.65 14.12 -26.69
CA ALA A 54 -17.29 13.90 -27.17
C ALA A 54 -17.12 12.47 -27.67
N VAL A 55 -16.26 12.29 -28.67
CA VAL A 55 -15.90 10.96 -29.17
C VAL A 55 -15.10 10.23 -28.07
N PRO A 56 -15.53 9.02 -27.63
CA PRO A 56 -14.82 8.30 -26.59
C PRO A 56 -13.41 7.92 -27.05
N THR A 57 -12.40 8.30 -26.27
CA THR A 57 -11.01 7.88 -26.46
C THR A 57 -10.68 6.75 -25.49
N PRO A 58 -9.95 5.70 -25.91
CA PRO A 58 -9.55 4.62 -25.02
C PRO A 58 -8.75 5.14 -23.81
N LYS A 59 -9.19 4.80 -22.60
CA LYS A 59 -8.52 5.20 -21.35
C LYS A 59 -8.70 4.16 -20.25
N THR A 60 -7.85 4.28 -19.22
CA THR A 60 -7.98 3.53 -17.97
C THR A 60 -8.60 4.41 -16.88
N LEU A 61 -9.53 3.86 -16.11
CA LEU A 61 -10.08 4.51 -14.92
C LEU A 61 -9.22 4.13 -13.69
N ASP A 62 -8.61 5.12 -13.06
CA ASP A 62 -7.81 4.94 -11.84
C ASP A 62 -8.63 5.43 -10.64
N LEU A 63 -9.05 4.52 -9.76
CA LEU A 63 -9.70 4.83 -8.49
C LEU A 63 -8.64 4.83 -7.38
N ILE A 64 -8.34 6.00 -6.80
CA ILE A 64 -7.19 6.20 -5.91
C ILE A 64 -7.66 6.54 -4.49
N GLY A 65 -7.18 5.76 -3.52
CA GLY A 65 -7.54 5.91 -2.12
C GLY A 65 -6.70 5.01 -1.20
N HIS A 66 -7.05 4.99 0.07
CA HIS A 66 -6.42 4.07 1.02
C HIS A 66 -7.03 2.67 0.90
N SER A 67 -6.34 1.67 1.41
CA SER A 67 -6.92 0.35 1.64
C SER A 67 -7.28 0.16 3.10
N THR A 68 -8.36 -0.54 3.37
CA THR A 68 -8.72 -0.97 4.73
C THR A 68 -7.59 -1.83 5.34
N PRO A 69 -7.19 -1.61 6.61
CA PRO A 69 -6.04 -2.30 7.21
C PRO A 69 -6.13 -3.82 7.20
N ASP A 70 -7.31 -4.38 7.45
CA ASP A 70 -7.47 -5.82 7.67
C ASP A 70 -7.97 -6.59 6.44
N ARG A 71 -8.59 -5.89 5.49
CA ARG A 71 -9.25 -6.52 4.33
C ARG A 71 -8.63 -6.13 3.01
N SER A 72 -7.70 -5.19 3.02
CA SER A 72 -7.06 -4.65 1.82
C SER A 72 -8.08 -4.22 0.75
N LEU A 73 -9.23 -3.71 1.17
CA LEU A 73 -10.26 -3.17 0.26
C LEU A 73 -10.05 -1.67 0.06
N LEU A 74 -10.18 -1.21 -1.18
CA LEU A 74 -10.06 0.22 -1.51
C LEU A 74 -11.18 1.02 -0.83
N ILE A 75 -10.79 2.12 -0.19
CA ILE A 75 -11.65 3.14 0.39
C ILE A 75 -11.57 4.37 -0.51
N LEU A 76 -12.72 4.80 -1.02
CA LEU A 76 -12.86 6.01 -1.80
C LEU A 76 -13.71 7.00 -0.99
N GLY A 77 -13.04 7.93 -0.31
CA GLY A 77 -13.70 8.81 0.67
C GLY A 77 -14.40 8.03 1.79
N ASP A 78 -15.72 8.16 1.89
CA ASP A 78 -16.53 7.42 2.89
C ASP A 78 -16.92 6.00 2.46
N TRP A 79 -16.54 5.57 1.25
CA TRP A 79 -17.08 4.38 0.62
C TRP A 79 -16.04 3.28 0.44
N VAL A 80 -16.27 2.12 1.08
CA VAL A 80 -15.46 0.91 0.88
C VAL A 80 -15.99 0.11 -0.31
N ILE A 81 -15.12 -0.18 -1.27
CA ILE A 81 -15.43 -1.00 -2.43
C ILE A 81 -15.23 -2.48 -2.05
N ASP A 82 -16.31 -3.12 -1.62
CA ASP A 82 -16.38 -4.52 -1.20
C ASP A 82 -17.34 -5.30 -2.12
N GLY A 83 -16.80 -6.17 -2.98
CA GLY A 83 -17.58 -6.97 -3.94
C GLY A 83 -18.52 -7.98 -3.31
N THR A 84 -18.40 -8.26 -2.01
CA THR A 84 -19.35 -9.11 -1.26
C THR A 84 -20.63 -8.37 -0.86
N ARG A 85 -20.63 -7.03 -0.95
CA ARG A 85 -21.76 -6.20 -0.53
C ARG A 85 -22.68 -5.90 -1.70
N SER A 86 -23.95 -6.28 -1.58
CA SER A 86 -24.98 -6.04 -2.60
C SER A 86 -25.08 -4.57 -3.02
N LYS A 87 -24.93 -3.62 -2.08
CA LYS A 87 -24.96 -2.19 -2.40
C LYS A 87 -23.84 -1.74 -3.35
N VAL A 88 -22.66 -2.37 -3.25
CA VAL A 88 -21.51 -2.08 -4.12
C VAL A 88 -21.72 -2.72 -5.48
N THR A 89 -22.07 -4.02 -5.51
CA THR A 89 -22.31 -4.73 -6.78
C THR A 89 -23.49 -4.16 -7.56
N SER A 90 -24.58 -3.77 -6.90
CA SER A 90 -25.70 -3.07 -7.54
C SER A 90 -25.31 -1.72 -8.12
N PHE A 91 -24.40 -0.98 -7.50
CA PHE A 91 -23.90 0.29 -8.05
C PHE A 91 -23.14 0.05 -9.35
N PHE A 92 -22.15 -0.84 -9.34
CA PHE A 92 -21.37 -1.15 -10.55
C PHE A 92 -22.22 -1.81 -11.64
N ARG A 93 -23.21 -2.63 -11.28
CA ARG A 93 -24.18 -3.16 -12.25
C ARG A 93 -24.99 -2.05 -12.90
N GLY A 94 -25.45 -1.06 -12.13
CA GLY A 94 -26.12 0.11 -12.70
C GLY A 94 -25.25 0.89 -13.69
N LEU A 95 -23.93 0.98 -13.44
CA LEU A 95 -22.99 1.58 -14.40
C LEU A 95 -22.85 0.74 -15.67
N ALA A 96 -22.80 -0.59 -15.55
CA ALA A 96 -22.76 -1.51 -16.69
C ALA A 96 -24.05 -1.46 -17.52
N ASP A 97 -25.22 -1.52 -16.87
CA ASP A 97 -26.54 -1.46 -17.51
C ASP A 97 -26.75 -0.15 -18.29
N CYS A 98 -26.12 0.94 -17.85
CA CYS A 98 -26.16 2.26 -18.51
C CYS A 98 -25.01 2.47 -19.52
N GLU A 99 -24.21 1.44 -19.78
CA GLU A 99 -23.04 1.44 -20.65
C GLU A 99 -22.06 2.59 -20.34
N VAL A 100 -21.90 2.94 -19.07
CA VAL A 100 -21.12 4.13 -18.66
C VAL A 100 -19.67 4.04 -19.16
N PHE A 101 -19.03 2.87 -19.04
CA PHE A 101 -17.61 2.73 -19.39
C PHE A 101 -17.34 2.71 -20.89
N PRO A 102 -18.04 1.93 -21.73
CA PRO A 102 -17.90 2.03 -23.18
C PRO A 102 -18.13 3.46 -23.69
N ARG A 103 -19.15 4.16 -23.17
CA ARG A 103 -19.48 5.54 -23.55
C ARG A 103 -18.43 6.57 -23.11
N LEU A 104 -17.60 6.24 -22.13
CA LEU A 104 -16.47 7.07 -21.70
C LEU A 104 -15.12 6.59 -22.26
N GLY A 105 -15.11 5.52 -23.06
CA GLY A 105 -13.89 4.91 -23.60
C GLY A 105 -13.05 4.17 -22.55
N ILE A 106 -13.63 3.85 -21.40
CA ILE A 106 -12.93 3.15 -20.31
C ILE A 106 -12.86 1.65 -20.65
N HIS A 107 -11.64 1.14 -20.85
CA HIS A 107 -11.40 -0.27 -21.20
C HIS A 107 -10.80 -1.10 -20.04
N ALA A 108 -10.39 -0.43 -18.96
CA ALA A 108 -9.82 -1.05 -17.78
C ALA A 108 -10.02 -0.16 -16.55
N ILE A 109 -10.05 -0.78 -15.37
CA ILE A 109 -10.19 -0.10 -14.08
C ILE A 109 -9.06 -0.55 -13.17
N ARG A 110 -8.45 0.39 -12.44
CA ARG A 110 -7.46 0.09 -11.41
C ARG A 110 -7.96 0.56 -10.05
N LEU A 111 -8.00 -0.35 -9.08
CA LEU A 111 -8.26 -0.05 -7.68
C LEU A 111 -6.93 0.23 -6.97
N LEU A 112 -6.51 1.49 -6.97
CA LEU A 112 -5.20 1.95 -6.51
C LEU A 112 -5.25 2.38 -5.04
N GLY A 113 -5.09 1.39 -4.17
CA GLY A 113 -4.70 1.54 -2.77
C GLY A 113 -3.59 0.55 -2.47
N CYS A 114 -3.06 0.50 -1.25
CA CYS A 114 -2.03 -0.48 -0.90
C CYS A 114 -2.63 -1.90 -0.86
N HIS A 115 -1.97 -2.88 -1.47
CA HIS A 115 -2.31 -4.30 -1.35
C HIS A 115 -3.75 -4.71 -1.74
N THR A 116 -4.43 -4.01 -2.66
CA THR A 116 -5.85 -4.23 -2.96
C THR A 116 -6.20 -5.62 -3.53
N ALA A 117 -5.19 -6.39 -3.93
CA ALA A 117 -5.32 -7.75 -4.42
C ALA A 117 -4.67 -8.81 -3.52
N GLU A 118 -4.22 -8.46 -2.31
CA GLU A 118 -3.51 -9.40 -1.44
C GLU A 118 -4.46 -10.30 -0.63
N SER A 119 -5.59 -9.75 -0.17
CA SER A 119 -6.57 -10.51 0.62
C SER A 119 -7.53 -11.32 -0.26
N GLU A 120 -8.11 -12.40 0.28
CA GLU A 120 -9.13 -13.19 -0.42
C GLU A 120 -10.34 -12.32 -0.82
N ILE A 121 -10.79 -11.43 0.06
CA ILE A 121 -11.92 -10.53 -0.20
C ILE A 121 -11.56 -9.48 -1.26
N GLY A 122 -10.33 -8.97 -1.24
CA GLY A 122 -9.81 -8.05 -2.27
C GLY A 122 -9.78 -8.71 -3.65
N ARG A 123 -9.19 -9.91 -3.74
CA ARG A 123 -9.16 -10.71 -4.98
C ARG A 123 -10.56 -11.02 -5.49
N HIS A 124 -11.46 -11.46 -4.61
CA HIS A 124 -12.85 -11.71 -4.95
C HIS A 124 -13.55 -10.44 -5.46
N THR A 125 -13.30 -9.29 -4.82
CA THR A 125 -13.85 -8.00 -5.25
C THR A 125 -13.40 -7.65 -6.67
N LEU A 126 -12.11 -7.80 -6.99
CA LEU A 126 -11.60 -7.53 -8.33
C LEU A 126 -12.27 -8.43 -9.39
N ILE A 127 -12.42 -9.72 -9.10
CA ILE A 127 -13.07 -10.69 -10.00
C ILE A 127 -14.55 -10.34 -10.21
N VAL A 128 -15.30 -10.11 -9.13
CA VAL A 128 -16.73 -9.76 -9.21
C VAL A 128 -16.95 -8.46 -9.97
N LEU A 129 -16.12 -7.45 -9.74
CA LEU A 129 -16.24 -6.19 -10.48
C LEU A 129 -15.91 -6.39 -11.96
N ALA A 130 -14.88 -7.16 -12.30
CA ALA A 130 -14.57 -7.48 -13.69
C ALA A 130 -15.71 -8.25 -14.38
N ASP A 131 -16.36 -9.18 -13.68
CA ASP A 131 -17.51 -9.92 -14.20
C ASP A 131 -18.73 -9.01 -14.42
N ILE A 132 -18.99 -8.06 -13.53
CA ILE A 132 -20.12 -7.12 -13.65
C ILE A 132 -19.90 -6.10 -14.76
N LEU A 133 -18.67 -5.61 -14.89
CA LEU A 133 -18.36 -4.44 -15.72
C LEU A 133 -17.88 -4.83 -17.12
N GLU A 134 -17.59 -6.12 -17.33
CA GLU A 134 -17.05 -6.68 -18.59
C GLU A 134 -15.77 -5.97 -19.09
N VAL A 135 -15.02 -5.39 -18.15
CA VAL A 135 -13.70 -4.78 -18.38
C VAL A 135 -12.69 -5.36 -17.40
N GLU A 136 -11.41 -5.31 -17.77
CA GLU A 136 -10.36 -5.81 -16.88
C GLU A 136 -10.25 -4.90 -15.65
N VAL A 137 -10.24 -5.51 -14.46
CA VAL A 137 -10.08 -4.81 -13.19
C VAL A 137 -8.77 -5.24 -12.56
N PHE A 138 -7.95 -4.25 -12.19
CA PHE A 138 -6.65 -4.45 -11.57
C PHE A 138 -6.68 -4.02 -10.11
N GLY A 139 -5.96 -4.76 -9.28
CA GLY A 139 -5.59 -4.32 -7.94
C GLY A 139 -4.07 -4.31 -7.78
N THR A 140 -3.60 -3.87 -6.62
CA THR A 140 -2.18 -3.80 -6.28
C THR A 140 -1.79 -4.97 -5.37
N THR A 141 -0.56 -5.45 -5.55
CA THR A 141 0.03 -6.52 -4.72
C THR A 141 1.05 -5.99 -3.72
N GLN A 142 1.31 -4.68 -3.75
CA GLN A 142 2.34 -4.01 -2.96
C GLN A 142 1.83 -2.65 -2.47
N MET A 143 2.62 -2.02 -1.60
CA MET A 143 2.43 -0.61 -1.29
C MET A 143 2.66 0.26 -2.52
N ILE A 144 1.82 1.27 -2.65
CA ILE A 144 1.99 2.35 -3.62
C ILE A 144 1.93 3.68 -2.87
N GLY A 145 2.67 4.66 -3.35
CA GLY A 145 2.69 6.02 -2.79
C GLY A 145 2.95 7.04 -3.89
N VAL A 146 3.21 8.28 -3.54
CA VAL A 146 3.40 9.40 -4.47
C VAL A 146 4.41 9.10 -5.60
N GLY A 147 5.47 8.33 -5.30
CA GLY A 147 6.47 7.94 -6.31
C GLY A 147 5.94 7.05 -7.44
N SER A 148 4.79 6.40 -7.25
CA SER A 148 4.10 5.58 -8.26
C SER A 148 3.26 6.41 -9.24
N TYR A 149 3.22 7.73 -9.08
CA TYR A 149 2.41 8.64 -9.87
C TYR A 149 3.27 9.69 -10.59
N ASP A 150 2.74 10.21 -11.69
CA ASP A 150 3.23 11.39 -12.39
C ASP A 150 2.06 12.29 -12.81
N GLY A 151 2.34 13.32 -13.61
CA GLY A 151 1.31 14.25 -14.09
C GLY A 151 0.19 13.59 -14.90
N ALA A 152 0.48 12.47 -15.58
CA ALA A 152 -0.48 11.74 -16.39
C ALA A 152 -1.30 10.72 -15.58
N GLY A 153 -0.88 10.35 -14.37
CA GLY A 153 -1.59 9.41 -13.49
C GLY A 153 -0.66 8.34 -12.91
N PHE A 154 -1.15 7.11 -12.82
CA PHE A 154 -0.33 5.98 -12.36
C PHE A 154 0.69 5.58 -13.42
N ARG A 155 1.98 5.53 -13.02
CA ARG A 155 3.08 5.36 -13.98
C ARG A 155 3.12 3.96 -14.59
N ALA A 156 3.44 3.89 -15.87
CA ALA A 156 3.55 2.62 -16.59
C ALA A 156 4.70 1.73 -16.10
N ASP A 157 5.81 2.30 -15.64
CA ASP A 157 6.95 1.56 -15.09
C ASP A 157 6.63 0.91 -13.72
N HIS A 158 5.57 1.38 -13.04
CA HIS A 158 5.03 0.77 -11.83
C HIS A 158 3.97 -0.32 -12.12
N ALA A 159 3.67 -0.65 -13.38
CA ALA A 159 2.67 -1.66 -13.72
C ALA A 159 2.95 -3.06 -13.13
N HIS A 160 4.21 -3.35 -12.78
CA HIS A 160 4.62 -4.61 -12.15
C HIS A 160 3.99 -4.85 -10.76
N VAL A 161 3.46 -3.82 -10.10
CA VAL A 161 2.74 -3.97 -8.81
C VAL A 161 1.28 -4.37 -9.00
N LEU A 162 0.76 -4.29 -10.23
CA LEU A 162 -0.63 -4.59 -10.55
C LEU A 162 -0.83 -6.08 -10.81
N VAL A 163 -2.01 -6.58 -10.47
CA VAL A 163 -2.49 -7.90 -10.88
C VAL A 163 -3.91 -7.77 -11.42
N SER A 164 -4.17 -8.45 -12.53
CA SER A 164 -5.46 -8.43 -13.21
C SER A 164 -6.44 -9.46 -12.61
N ALA A 165 -7.74 -9.19 -12.68
CA ALA A 165 -8.77 -10.16 -12.31
C ALA A 165 -8.63 -11.46 -13.13
N THR A 166 -8.27 -11.37 -14.40
CA THR A 166 -7.97 -12.53 -15.25
C THR A 166 -6.84 -13.40 -14.70
N ASP A 167 -5.74 -12.79 -14.25
CA ASP A 167 -4.64 -13.54 -13.64
C ASP A 167 -5.05 -14.14 -12.30
N LEU A 168 -5.84 -13.41 -11.50
CA LEU A 168 -6.36 -13.90 -10.22
C LEU A 168 -7.27 -15.13 -10.38
N ARG A 169 -8.04 -15.24 -11.48
CA ARG A 169 -8.85 -16.44 -11.79
C ARG A 169 -7.97 -17.65 -12.15
N ARG A 170 -6.87 -17.40 -12.86
CA ARG A 170 -5.92 -18.45 -13.30
C ARG A 170 -5.02 -18.92 -12.18
N GLN A 171 -4.77 -18.05 -11.21
CA GLN A 171 -4.15 -18.43 -9.97
C GLN A 171 -5.16 -19.31 -9.23
N PRO A 172 -4.91 -20.64 -9.14
CA PRO A 172 -5.66 -21.45 -8.21
C PRO A 172 -5.67 -20.74 -6.85
N LEU A 173 -6.76 -20.87 -6.10
CA LEU A 173 -6.77 -20.62 -4.65
C LEU A 173 -5.79 -21.57 -3.91
N PHE A 174 -4.70 -22.02 -4.57
CA PHE A 174 -3.62 -22.76 -3.99
C PHE A 174 -3.05 -21.92 -2.88
N GLN A 175 -3.43 -22.33 -1.69
CA GLN A 175 -2.71 -22.12 -0.46
C GLN A 175 -2.10 -20.72 -0.42
N MET A 176 -2.96 -19.69 -0.28
CA MET A 176 -2.76 -18.90 0.92
C MET A 176 -2.53 -19.95 2.00
N VAL A 177 -1.28 -20.10 2.46
CA VAL A 177 -1.01 -20.75 3.73
C VAL A 177 -2.11 -20.23 4.61
N LYS A 178 -3.10 -21.08 4.96
CA LYS A 178 -4.17 -20.66 5.84
C LYS A 178 -3.44 -19.97 6.99
N PRO A 179 -3.76 -18.72 7.35
CA PRO A 179 -3.34 -18.20 8.64
C PRO A 179 -4.05 -19.10 9.67
N GLY A 180 -3.40 -20.19 10.01
CA GLY A 180 -4.00 -21.49 10.32
C GLY A 180 -2.93 -22.60 10.35
N GLY A 181 -1.78 -22.40 9.69
CA GLY A 181 -0.55 -22.54 10.43
C GLY A 181 -0.48 -21.33 11.36
N GLU A 182 -0.27 -21.51 12.66
CA GLU A 182 -0.13 -20.39 13.59
C GLU A 182 0.65 -19.25 12.94
N PRO A 183 0.24 -17.97 13.10
CA PRO A 183 1.04 -16.85 12.57
C PRO A 183 2.48 -17.18 12.89
N TYR A 184 3.39 -17.10 11.90
CA TYR A 184 4.82 -17.33 12.12
C TYR A 184 5.28 -16.31 13.15
N ARG A 185 5.01 -16.62 14.42
CA ARG A 185 5.12 -15.75 15.56
C ARG A 185 6.58 -15.83 15.92
N ARG A 186 7.37 -15.11 15.13
CA ARG A 186 8.78 -14.97 15.40
C ARG A 186 8.86 -14.14 16.67
N VAL A 187 9.45 -14.71 17.70
CA VAL A 187 9.82 -13.96 18.89
C VAL A 187 11.11 -13.23 18.54
N LEU A 188 11.16 -11.92 18.78
CA LEU A 188 12.40 -11.17 18.67
C LEU A 188 13.33 -11.59 19.81
N ASP A 189 14.29 -12.44 19.47
CA ASP A 189 15.46 -12.71 20.27
C ASP A 189 16.66 -12.02 19.62
N VAL A 190 17.13 -10.94 20.25
CA VAL A 190 18.20 -10.09 19.72
C VAL A 190 19.52 -10.83 19.70
N ASP A 191 19.78 -11.68 20.69
CA ASP A 191 21.04 -12.42 20.82
C ASP A 191 21.15 -13.52 19.74
N SER A 192 20.01 -13.97 19.22
CA SER A 192 19.92 -14.90 18.09
C SER A 192 20.00 -14.22 16.72
N LEU A 193 19.99 -12.88 16.64
CA LEU A 193 20.09 -12.19 15.35
C LEU A 193 21.51 -12.31 14.77
N PRO A 194 21.65 -12.38 13.44
CA PRO A 194 22.96 -12.31 12.82
C PRO A 194 23.63 -10.97 13.14
N ALA A 195 24.88 -11.04 13.61
CA ALA A 195 25.72 -9.87 13.81
C ALA A 195 26.65 -9.68 12.61
N SER A 196 26.99 -8.44 12.30
CA SER A 196 27.94 -8.11 11.23
C SER A 196 28.75 -6.87 11.60
N PRO A 197 29.97 -6.70 11.05
CA PRO A 197 30.69 -5.44 11.18
C PRO A 197 29.92 -4.31 10.48
N LEU A 198 30.08 -3.08 10.97
CA LEU A 198 29.46 -1.92 10.35
C LEU A 198 30.13 -1.61 9.01
N GLY A 199 29.32 -1.50 7.96
CA GLY A 199 29.80 -0.99 6.68
C GLY A 199 30.18 0.50 6.77
N LEU A 200 31.19 0.91 5.99
CA LEU A 200 31.73 2.29 5.96
C LEU A 200 30.71 3.34 5.47
N TYR A 201 29.72 2.92 4.69
CA TYR A 201 28.73 3.81 4.07
C TYR A 201 27.31 3.28 4.33
N PRO A 202 26.62 3.75 5.38
CA PRO A 202 25.25 3.34 5.62
C PRO A 202 24.31 4.03 4.63
N ALA A 203 23.29 3.30 4.16
CA ALA A 203 22.24 3.86 3.29
C ALA A 203 21.28 4.81 4.03
N HIS A 204 21.29 4.78 5.37
CA HIS A 204 20.39 5.53 6.24
C HIS A 204 21.17 6.07 7.45
N PRO A 205 20.65 7.09 8.18
CA PRO A 205 21.24 7.52 9.44
C PRO A 205 21.41 6.33 10.38
N ARG A 206 22.65 6.08 10.84
CA ARG A 206 22.97 5.01 11.77
C ARG A 206 23.08 5.57 13.18
N LEU A 207 22.43 4.90 14.12
CA LEU A 207 22.45 5.23 15.54
C LEU A 207 23.13 4.09 16.30
N LEU A 208 24.02 4.46 17.23
CA LEU A 208 24.83 3.53 18.03
C LEU A 208 24.39 3.60 19.50
N PRO A 209 23.28 2.95 19.89
CA PRO A 209 22.89 2.92 21.28
C PRO A 209 23.92 2.16 22.12
N ASP A 210 24.22 2.71 23.30
CA ASP A 210 24.87 1.93 24.34
C ASP A 210 23.94 0.82 24.87
N LEU A 211 24.43 -0.02 25.78
CA LEU A 211 23.66 -1.14 26.31
C LEU A 211 22.38 -0.70 27.03
N ALA A 212 22.41 0.44 27.73
CA ALA A 212 21.25 0.93 28.48
C ALA A 212 20.17 1.44 27.51
N ALA A 213 20.57 2.25 26.53
CA ALA A 213 19.66 2.78 25.53
C ALA A 213 19.10 1.69 24.61
N ALA A 214 19.91 0.70 24.24
CA ALA A 214 19.46 -0.48 23.49
C ALA A 214 18.37 -1.24 24.24
N ARG A 215 18.54 -1.44 25.57
CA ARG A 215 17.51 -2.07 26.41
C ARG A 215 16.23 -1.25 26.45
N SER A 216 16.33 0.07 26.62
CA SER A 216 15.15 0.96 26.62
C SER A 216 14.40 0.91 25.29
N VAL A 217 15.09 0.95 24.15
CA VAL A 217 14.46 0.80 22.83
C VAL A 217 13.77 -0.56 22.70
N LEU A 218 14.46 -1.65 23.06
CA LEU A 218 13.93 -3.00 22.94
C LEU A 218 12.79 -3.33 23.92
N GLN A 219 12.59 -2.54 24.97
CA GLN A 219 11.42 -2.64 25.86
C GLN A 219 10.16 -2.10 25.21
N LEU A 220 10.28 -1.18 24.24
CA LEU A 220 9.15 -0.64 23.50
C LEU A 220 8.72 -1.54 22.35
N VAL A 221 9.48 -2.57 22.00
CA VAL A 221 9.18 -3.47 20.89
C VAL A 221 8.34 -4.64 21.38
N ARG A 222 7.20 -4.90 20.74
CA ARG A 222 6.36 -6.08 21.00
C ARG A 222 7.00 -7.34 20.44
N ARG A 223 8.01 -7.86 21.15
CA ARG A 223 8.86 -8.98 20.73
C ARG A 223 8.08 -10.25 20.37
N GLY A 224 6.93 -10.49 20.97
CA GLY A 224 6.08 -11.64 20.68
C GLY A 224 5.13 -11.44 19.48
N HIS A 225 5.20 -10.33 18.75
CA HIS A 225 4.27 -10.00 17.67
C HIS A 225 5.02 -9.81 16.34
N GLY A 226 6.08 -10.59 16.13
CA GLY A 226 6.81 -10.60 14.88
C GLY A 226 5.95 -11.14 13.74
N ALA A 227 5.89 -10.38 12.64
CA ALA A 227 5.27 -10.80 11.40
C ALA A 227 6.28 -10.68 10.25
N GLN A 228 6.33 -11.69 9.38
CA GLN A 228 7.09 -11.57 8.15
C GLN A 228 6.46 -10.46 7.31
N MET A 229 7.28 -9.53 6.84
CA MET A 229 6.78 -8.43 6.04
C MET A 229 6.88 -8.81 4.56
N PRO A 230 5.77 -8.97 3.82
CA PRO A 230 5.80 -9.29 2.41
C PRO A 230 6.26 -8.06 1.62
N GLY A 231 7.55 -8.03 1.27
CA GLY A 231 8.05 -7.14 0.21
C GLY A 231 7.93 -5.63 0.43
N LEU A 232 7.61 -5.14 1.64
CA LEU A 232 7.59 -3.69 1.91
C LEU A 232 9.00 -3.11 1.73
N LEU A 233 9.17 -2.36 0.64
CA LEU A 233 10.34 -1.53 0.34
C LEU A 233 10.37 -0.23 1.16
N THR A 234 9.52 -0.09 2.18
CA THR A 234 9.48 1.13 3.00
C THR A 234 10.88 1.45 3.49
N PRO A 235 11.43 2.62 3.10
CA PRO A 235 12.76 3.01 3.51
C PRO A 235 12.77 3.16 5.03
N SER A 236 13.82 2.68 5.67
CA SER A 236 13.96 2.87 7.12
C SER A 236 14.30 4.32 7.42
N THR A 237 13.65 4.90 8.42
CA THR A 237 13.97 6.24 8.94
C THR A 237 15.39 6.27 9.50
N CYS A 238 15.80 5.21 10.18
CA CYS A 238 17.16 5.01 10.66
C CYS A 238 17.50 3.53 10.86
N GLU A 239 18.79 3.25 10.98
CA GLU A 239 19.34 1.96 11.37
C GLU A 239 19.91 2.04 12.79
N LEU A 240 19.52 1.11 13.66
CA LEU A 240 20.10 0.89 14.97
C LEU A 240 21.13 -0.25 14.87
N ALA A 241 22.36 0.07 15.25
CA ALA A 241 23.44 -0.90 15.37
C ALA A 241 23.59 -1.31 16.84
N LEU A 242 22.92 -2.40 17.23
CA LEU A 242 22.97 -2.89 18.61
C LEU A 242 24.26 -3.68 18.85
N PRO A 243 24.98 -3.47 19.96
CA PRO A 243 26.20 -4.21 20.25
C PRO A 243 25.93 -5.72 20.36
N SER A 244 26.77 -6.54 19.73
CA SER A 244 26.75 -8.00 19.89
C SER A 244 27.80 -8.47 20.90
N ALA A 245 27.77 -9.76 21.27
CA ALA A 245 28.80 -10.37 22.11
C ALA A 245 30.20 -10.35 21.46
N LYS A 246 30.30 -10.25 20.13
CA LYS A 246 31.57 -10.17 19.41
C LYS A 246 32.01 -8.71 19.27
N PRO A 247 33.20 -8.33 19.77
CA PRO A 247 33.68 -6.95 19.68
C PRO A 247 33.71 -6.43 18.24
N GLY A 248 33.19 -5.22 18.02
CA GLY A 248 33.12 -4.56 16.71
C GLY A 248 32.02 -5.12 15.77
N TRP A 249 31.18 -6.03 16.25
CA TRP A 249 30.06 -6.59 15.50
C TRP A 249 28.73 -6.17 16.12
N PHE A 250 27.72 -5.96 15.27
CA PHE A 250 26.45 -5.38 15.67
C PHE A 250 25.27 -6.15 15.06
N HIS A 251 24.19 -6.27 15.83
CA HIS A 251 22.89 -6.68 15.32
C HIS A 251 22.21 -5.46 14.71
N ARG A 252 21.56 -5.64 13.56
CA ARG A 252 20.93 -4.55 12.81
C ARG A 252 19.42 -4.54 13.02
N LEU A 253 18.90 -3.41 13.47
CA LEU A 253 17.48 -3.10 13.55
C LEU A 253 17.19 -1.90 12.66
N GLN A 254 16.09 -1.93 11.93
CA GLN A 254 15.65 -0.81 11.08
C GLN A 254 14.34 -0.26 11.62
N VAL A 255 14.27 1.06 11.80
CA VAL A 255 13.06 1.74 12.24
C VAL A 255 12.25 2.14 11.01
N LEU A 256 11.01 1.70 10.93
CA LEU A 256 10.11 1.94 9.79
C LEU A 256 8.91 2.80 10.20
N LEU A 257 8.25 3.40 9.20
CA LEU A 257 6.97 4.10 9.36
C LEU A 257 6.98 5.06 10.56
N ASP A 258 7.99 5.92 10.61
CA ASP A 258 8.15 6.93 11.67
C ASP A 258 8.15 6.34 13.10
N GLY A 259 8.72 5.15 13.27
CA GLY A 259 8.86 4.51 14.57
C GLY A 259 7.74 3.56 14.96
N GLU A 260 6.74 3.34 14.11
CA GLU A 260 5.66 2.40 14.40
C GLU A 260 6.13 0.93 14.40
N PHE A 261 7.18 0.63 13.63
CA PHE A 261 7.70 -0.73 13.51
C PHE A 261 9.23 -0.77 13.57
N VAL A 262 9.74 -1.89 14.06
CA VAL A 262 11.15 -2.28 13.96
C VAL A 262 11.25 -3.50 13.06
N ARG A 263 12.09 -3.43 12.03
CA ARG A 263 12.43 -4.54 11.13
C ARG A 263 13.78 -5.13 11.49
N VAL A 264 13.85 -6.46 11.48
CA VAL A 264 15.09 -7.25 11.61
C VAL A 264 15.16 -8.33 10.54
N TYR A 265 16.34 -8.92 10.38
CA TYR A 265 16.63 -9.95 9.38
C TYR A 265 17.22 -11.19 10.06
N PRO A 266 16.41 -11.97 10.78
CA PRO A 266 16.90 -13.13 11.54
C PRO A 266 17.55 -14.18 10.63
N ASP A 267 17.05 -14.32 9.41
CA ASP A 267 17.51 -15.30 8.43
C ASP A 267 18.53 -14.73 7.42
N GLY A 268 19.07 -13.53 7.68
CA GLY A 268 19.98 -12.82 6.77
C GLY A 268 19.32 -11.73 5.93
N ASN A 269 20.13 -10.79 5.41
CA ASN A 269 19.65 -9.60 4.69
C ASN A 269 19.11 -9.92 3.29
N ASP A 270 19.38 -11.11 2.76
CA ASP A 270 18.88 -11.65 1.50
C ASP A 270 17.49 -12.31 1.64
N ARG A 271 16.99 -12.46 2.87
CA ARG A 271 15.67 -12.99 3.18
C ARG A 271 14.69 -11.86 3.56
N PRO A 272 13.37 -12.08 3.42
CA PRO A 272 12.38 -11.10 3.86
C PRO A 272 12.55 -10.75 5.34
N GLY A 273 12.51 -9.45 5.66
CA GLY A 273 12.60 -8.98 7.03
C GLY A 273 11.36 -9.34 7.85
N VAL A 274 11.53 -9.43 9.16
CA VAL A 274 10.45 -9.59 10.14
C VAL A 274 10.24 -8.25 10.84
N VAL A 275 9.00 -7.79 10.89
CA VAL A 275 8.61 -6.55 11.58
C VAL A 275 7.98 -6.84 12.92
N PHE A 276 8.26 -5.95 13.87
CA PHE A 276 7.76 -5.97 15.22
C PHE A 276 7.13 -4.61 15.54
N PRO A 277 5.88 -4.55 15.99
CA PRO A 277 5.24 -3.30 16.34
C PRO A 277 5.87 -2.70 17.59
N VAL A 278 5.86 -1.37 17.65
CA VAL A 278 6.33 -0.58 18.79
C VAL A 278 5.13 -0.14 19.63
N GLU A 279 5.22 -0.28 20.96
CA GLU A 279 4.13 0.04 21.89
C GLU A 279 3.93 1.54 22.08
N ASP A 280 5.03 2.30 22.16
CA ASP A 280 5.03 3.74 22.33
C ASP A 280 5.97 4.38 21.32
N THR A 281 5.42 4.69 20.14
CA THR A 281 6.13 5.35 19.05
C THR A 281 6.69 6.71 19.47
N ARG A 282 6.01 7.46 20.35
CA ARG A 282 6.46 8.78 20.78
C ARG A 282 7.70 8.66 21.66
N LEU A 283 7.67 7.76 22.64
CA LEU A 283 8.81 7.49 23.50
C LEU A 283 9.99 6.95 22.70
N LEU A 284 9.75 6.06 21.72
CA LEU A 284 10.80 5.59 20.83
C LEU A 284 11.47 6.75 20.11
N ARG A 285 10.71 7.69 19.52
CA ARG A 285 11.29 8.87 18.84
C ARG A 285 12.16 9.72 19.77
N LEU A 286 11.72 9.94 21.01
CA LEU A 286 12.51 10.67 22.00
C LEU A 286 13.82 9.97 22.32
N LEU A 287 13.80 8.64 22.51
CA LEU A 287 15.00 7.85 22.71
C LEU A 287 15.94 7.94 21.50
N LEU A 288 15.42 7.74 20.28
CA LEU A 288 16.20 7.78 19.04
C LEU A 288 16.85 9.16 18.81
N ALA A 289 16.16 10.24 19.14
CA ALA A 289 16.69 11.60 19.00
C ALA A 289 17.87 11.90 19.95
N ALA A 290 17.95 11.18 21.08
CA ALA A 290 19.02 11.33 22.05
C ALA A 290 20.25 10.43 21.76
N LEU A 291 20.16 9.51 20.79
CA LEU A 291 21.25 8.58 20.47
C LEU A 291 22.38 9.25 19.69
N PRO A 292 23.64 8.80 19.90
CA PRO A 292 24.76 9.27 19.08
C PRO A 292 24.60 8.76 17.64
N LYS A 293 24.97 9.62 16.70
CA LYS A 293 25.06 9.29 15.27
C LYS A 293 26.41 8.62 15.00
N GLY A 294 26.36 7.49 14.30
CA GLY A 294 27.54 6.67 13.95
C GLY A 294 27.90 6.70 12.48
#